data_AF-A0A1B7WDF9-F1
#
_entry.id   AF-A0A1B7WDF9-F1
#
_cell.length_a   1.000
_cell.length_b   1.000
_cell.length_c   1.000
_cell.angle_alpha   90.00
_cell.angle_beta   90.00
_cell.angle_gamma   90.00
#
_symmetry.space_group_name_H-M   'P 1'
#
loop_
_entity.id
_entity.type
_entity.pdbx_description
1 polymer ?
#
loop_
_entity_poly.entity_id
_entity_poly.type
_entity_poly.pdbx_seq_one_letter_code
_entity_poly.pdbx_strand_id
1 'polypeptide(L)'
;MLFVHPATGIEVAKGKFDSLVADADIRRIESELSFVQVKASMSTRARMQQVKNEICANRRQIAYSRLEAVAGAENPYSLIQIFGRGHLIVKAGAAMYVTHCSPVDVLPRTGTNCTEEIPVRWNNTDLFVDPISFVIQSAGTISRCNDIAPSRFQIAGRWYCMFPEMRECGAPEELPVQAVKIDEGKTTGLGLGRSIYTQDQIQAFVDFQDAHQVRRAYLAETAEIAYAGRGPNGEWGHGLGGLASASVVSLVGSHLIPLYAVFGPAAVIIIFSLFLVGVIRLVATLIIRVITIIRVRGFGLWVLAAIWGTAFQIALT
;
A
#
# COMPACT_ATOMS: atom_id res chain seq x y z
N MET A 1 -74.99 -28.46 -2.23
CA MET A 1 -76.25 -29.18 -1.97
C MET A 1 -75.93 -30.66 -1.82
N LEU A 2 -75.94 -31.14 -0.58
CA LEU A 2 -76.25 -32.51 -0.18
C LEU A 2 -76.83 -32.35 1.23
N PHE A 3 -78.14 -32.53 1.37
CA PHE A 3 -78.85 -32.34 2.63
C PHE A 3 -78.91 -33.69 3.35
N VAL A 4 -78.34 -33.76 4.55
CA VAL A 4 -78.42 -34.93 5.43
C VAL A 4 -79.14 -34.50 6.71
N HIS A 5 -80.34 -35.04 6.91
CA HIS A 5 -81.12 -34.85 8.13
C HIS A 5 -80.78 -35.96 9.14
N PRO A 6 -80.53 -35.65 10.43
CA PRO A 6 -80.42 -36.66 11.47
C PRO A 6 -81.83 -37.14 11.87
N ALA A 7 -82.10 -38.44 11.69
CA ALA A 7 -83.27 -39.09 12.28
C ALA A 7 -82.96 -39.40 13.74
N THR A 8 -83.60 -38.69 14.66
CA THR A 8 -83.52 -38.96 16.10
C THR A 8 -84.43 -40.14 16.44
N GLY A 9 -83.85 -41.27 16.88
CA GLY A 9 -84.60 -42.40 17.45
C GLY A 9 -84.27 -43.80 16.94
N ILE A 10 -83.22 -43.98 16.12
CA ILE A 10 -82.78 -45.31 15.68
C ILE A 10 -81.37 -45.57 16.23
N GLU A 11 -81.29 -46.43 17.24
CA GLU A 11 -80.02 -46.88 17.82
C GLU A 11 -79.52 -48.11 17.06
N VAL A 12 -78.29 -48.04 16.58
CA VAL A 12 -77.57 -49.19 16.01
C VAL A 12 -76.55 -49.64 17.03
N ALA A 13 -76.69 -50.88 17.51
CA ALA A 13 -75.73 -51.50 18.39
C ALA A 13 -74.36 -51.60 17.69
N LYS A 14 -73.44 -50.68 18.00
CA LYS A 14 -72.03 -50.88 17.72
C LYS A 14 -71.53 -51.89 18.74
N GLY A 15 -71.35 -53.13 18.31
CA GLY A 15 -70.68 -54.18 19.07
C GLY A 15 -69.22 -53.81 19.37
N LYS A 16 -69.02 -52.92 20.33
CA LYS A 16 -67.74 -52.70 20.98
C LYS A 16 -68.02 -52.47 22.45
N PHE A 17 -67.72 -53.50 23.24
CA PHE A 17 -67.70 -53.46 24.69
C PHE A 17 -66.81 -52.29 25.14
N ASP A 18 -67.31 -51.50 26.10
CA ASP A 18 -66.51 -50.52 26.83
C ASP A 18 -65.39 -51.26 27.56
N SER A 19 -64.22 -51.33 26.94
CA SER A 19 -62.98 -51.42 27.69
C SER A 19 -62.54 -49.99 27.98
N LEU A 20 -62.66 -49.59 29.25
CA LEU A 20 -62.03 -48.40 29.84
C LEU A 20 -60.50 -48.32 29.60
N VAL A 21 -59.93 -49.32 28.92
CA VAL A 21 -58.53 -49.47 28.54
C VAL A 21 -58.19 -48.64 27.29
N ALA A 22 -59.15 -48.38 26.38
CA ALA A 22 -58.84 -47.66 25.13
C ALA A 22 -58.55 -46.17 25.34
N ASP A 23 -59.27 -45.48 26.23
CA ASP A 23 -59.09 -44.03 26.46
C ASP A 23 -57.81 -43.75 27.27
N ALA A 24 -57.42 -44.65 28.17
CA ALA A 24 -56.15 -44.58 28.89
C ALA A 24 -54.94 -44.79 27.95
N ASP A 25 -55.04 -45.75 27.01
CA ASP A 25 -53.98 -45.98 26.02
C ASP A 25 -53.87 -44.83 25.00
N ILE A 26 -54.98 -44.21 24.57
CA ILE A 26 -54.96 -43.04 23.67
C ILE A 26 -54.31 -41.83 24.37
N ARG A 27 -54.70 -41.53 25.61
CA ARG A 27 -54.08 -40.44 26.40
C ARG A 27 -52.59 -40.70 26.66
N ARG A 28 -52.20 -41.96 26.89
CA ARG A 28 -50.78 -42.34 27.03
C ARG A 28 -50.03 -42.09 25.72
N ILE A 29 -50.55 -42.53 24.58
CA ILE A 29 -49.92 -42.33 23.27
C ILE A 29 -49.80 -40.84 22.91
N GLU A 30 -50.83 -40.03 23.17
CA GLU A 30 -50.78 -38.57 22.94
C GLU A 30 -49.73 -37.89 23.81
N SER A 31 -49.60 -38.30 25.08
CA SER A 31 -48.59 -37.76 25.99
C SER A 31 -47.16 -38.15 25.59
N GLU A 32 -46.95 -39.40 25.16
CA GLU A 32 -45.66 -39.91 24.67
C GLU A 32 -45.27 -39.21 23.35
N LEU A 33 -46.21 -39.05 22.41
CA LEU A 33 -45.97 -38.33 21.16
C LEU A 33 -45.62 -36.86 21.41
N SER A 34 -46.36 -36.20 22.30
CA SER A 34 -46.09 -34.82 22.70
C SER A 34 -44.72 -34.67 23.36
N PHE A 35 -44.34 -35.61 24.23
CA PHE A 35 -43.02 -35.64 24.85
C PHE A 35 -41.90 -35.83 23.82
N VAL A 36 -42.06 -36.75 22.87
CA VAL A 36 -41.11 -36.95 21.76
C VAL A 36 -40.99 -35.68 20.92
N GLN A 37 -42.09 -35.01 20.61
CA GLN A 37 -42.08 -33.76 19.85
C GLN A 37 -41.40 -32.61 20.62
N VAL A 38 -41.66 -32.47 21.92
CA VAL A 38 -41.00 -31.48 22.78
C VAL A 38 -39.51 -31.77 22.87
N LYS A 39 -39.11 -33.02 23.14
CA LYS A 39 -37.70 -33.43 23.22
C LYS A 39 -36.97 -33.22 21.90
N ALA A 40 -37.60 -33.57 20.76
CA ALA A 40 -37.08 -33.29 19.43
C ALA A 40 -36.92 -31.78 19.20
N SER A 41 -37.92 -30.97 19.55
CA SER A 41 -37.86 -29.52 19.39
C SER A 41 -36.80 -28.85 20.27
N MET A 42 -36.61 -29.31 21.51
CA MET A 42 -35.57 -28.82 22.42
C MET A 42 -34.17 -29.20 21.92
N SER A 43 -34.00 -30.46 21.46
CA SER A 43 -32.75 -30.94 20.85
C SER A 43 -32.41 -30.14 19.58
N THR A 44 -33.38 -29.88 18.71
CA THR A 44 -33.18 -29.07 17.50
C THR A 44 -32.86 -27.61 17.84
N ARG A 45 -33.51 -27.01 18.84
CA ARG A 45 -33.19 -25.65 19.31
C ARG A 45 -31.76 -25.57 19.86
N ALA A 46 -31.34 -26.54 20.67
CA ALA A 46 -29.99 -26.59 21.23
C ALA A 46 -28.93 -26.76 20.12
N ARG A 47 -29.17 -27.65 19.14
CA ARG A 47 -28.30 -27.80 17.98
C ARG A 47 -28.25 -26.54 17.11
N MET A 48 -29.38 -25.87 16.91
CA MET A 48 -29.45 -24.61 16.17
C MET A 48 -28.69 -23.49 16.89
N GLN A 49 -28.77 -23.43 18.22
CA GLN A 49 -27.95 -22.52 19.02
C GLN A 49 -26.46 -22.84 18.87
N GLN A 50 -26.07 -24.10 18.91
CA GLN A 50 -24.69 -24.52 18.69
C GLN A 50 -24.18 -24.09 17.30
N VAL A 51 -24.94 -24.38 16.23
CA VAL A 51 -24.56 -23.98 14.86
C VAL A 51 -24.44 -22.45 14.73
N LYS A 52 -25.34 -21.68 15.36
CA LYS A 52 -25.24 -20.22 15.39
C LYS A 52 -23.95 -19.74 16.07
N ASN A 53 -23.56 -20.38 17.18
CA ASN A 53 -22.33 -20.05 17.88
C ASN A 53 -21.10 -20.37 17.03
N GLU A 54 -21.07 -21.51 16.35
CA GLU A 54 -20.00 -21.89 15.42
C GLU A 54 -19.92 -20.91 14.23
N ILE A 55 -21.05 -20.51 13.65
CA ILE A 55 -21.08 -19.50 12.58
C ILE A 55 -20.51 -18.16 13.08
N CYS A 56 -20.86 -17.76 14.30
CA CYS A 56 -20.35 -16.53 14.90
C CYS A 56 -18.84 -16.59 15.11
N ALA A 57 -18.33 -17.70 15.65
CA ALA A 57 -16.90 -17.93 15.87
C ALA A 57 -16.13 -17.95 14.53
N ASN A 58 -16.66 -18.63 13.52
CA ASN A 58 -16.06 -18.67 12.19
C ASN A 58 -16.05 -17.28 11.54
N ARG A 59 -17.15 -16.52 11.61
CA ARG A 59 -17.19 -15.13 11.11
C ARG A 59 -16.17 -14.24 11.80
N ARG A 60 -15.96 -14.42 13.11
CA ARG A 60 -14.94 -13.70 13.87
C ARG A 60 -13.53 -14.03 13.38
N GLN A 61 -13.23 -15.31 13.15
CA GLN A 61 -11.94 -15.74 12.60
C GLN A 61 -11.71 -15.19 11.19
N ILE A 62 -12.71 -15.23 10.32
CA ILE A 62 -12.64 -14.64 8.97
C ILE A 62 -12.38 -13.13 9.05
N ALA A 63 -13.03 -12.43 9.98
CA ALA A 63 -12.79 -11.00 10.17
C ALA A 63 -11.35 -10.70 10.59
N TYR A 64 -10.78 -11.46 11.53
CA TYR A 64 -9.36 -11.30 11.91
C TYR A 64 -8.41 -11.61 10.76
N SER A 65 -8.63 -12.69 10.01
CA SER A 65 -7.80 -13.03 8.84
C SER A 65 -7.82 -11.93 7.77
N ARG A 66 -8.97 -11.30 7.55
CA ARG A 66 -9.07 -10.13 6.65
C ARG A 66 -8.29 -8.93 7.18
N LEU A 67 -8.37 -8.64 8.49
CA LEU A 67 -7.61 -7.55 9.11
C LEU A 67 -6.10 -7.80 9.04
N GLU A 68 -5.66 -9.04 9.26
CA GLU A 68 -4.26 -9.45 9.13
C GLU A 68 -3.77 -9.33 7.68
N ALA A 69 -4.60 -9.68 6.70
CA ALA A 69 -4.27 -9.50 5.28
C ALA A 69 -4.06 -8.03 4.92
N VAL A 70 -4.88 -7.11 5.46
CA VAL A 70 -4.64 -5.67 5.28
C VAL A 70 -3.37 -5.22 6.02
N ALA A 71 -3.21 -5.63 7.28
CA ALA A 71 -2.13 -5.15 8.12
C ALA A 71 -0.75 -5.59 7.62
N GLY A 72 -0.61 -6.87 7.25
CA GLY A 72 0.66 -7.49 6.86
C GLY A 72 0.96 -7.39 5.37
N ALA A 73 0.01 -7.70 4.50
CA ALA A 73 0.24 -7.70 3.05
C ALA A 73 -0.08 -6.36 2.36
N GLU A 74 -0.69 -5.40 3.09
CA GLU A 74 -1.22 -4.15 2.52
C GLU A 74 -2.08 -4.39 1.28
N ASN A 75 -2.75 -5.54 1.25
CA ASN A 75 -3.56 -5.95 0.11
C ASN A 75 -4.85 -5.11 0.07
N PRO A 76 -5.02 -4.19 -0.90
CA PRO A 76 -6.19 -3.32 -0.97
C PRO A 76 -7.48 -4.10 -1.29
N TYR A 77 -7.36 -5.33 -1.81
CA TYR A 77 -8.50 -6.17 -2.22
C TYR A 77 -9.04 -7.05 -1.08
N SER A 78 -8.36 -7.13 0.06
CA SER A 78 -8.75 -7.98 1.19
C SER A 78 -10.15 -7.66 1.75
N LEU A 79 -10.63 -6.42 1.57
CA LEU A 79 -11.96 -5.97 2.01
C LEU A 79 -12.94 -5.75 0.87
N ILE A 80 -12.60 -6.16 -0.37
CA ILE A 80 -13.48 -5.95 -1.53
C ILE A 80 -14.80 -6.72 -1.42
N GLN A 81 -14.83 -7.84 -0.70
CA GLN A 81 -16.07 -8.57 -0.41
C GLN A 81 -17.00 -7.84 0.56
N ILE A 82 -16.49 -6.85 1.30
CA ILE A 82 -17.26 -6.07 2.27
C ILE A 82 -17.78 -4.79 1.64
N PHE A 83 -16.89 -4.02 0.99
CA PHE A 83 -17.23 -2.71 0.43
C PHE A 83 -17.66 -2.78 -1.04
N GLY A 84 -17.27 -3.83 -1.77
CA GLY A 84 -17.52 -3.95 -3.20
C GLY A 84 -16.55 -3.15 -4.06
N ARG A 85 -16.78 -3.18 -5.37
CA ARG A 85 -16.03 -2.39 -6.36
C ARG A 85 -16.32 -0.89 -6.19
N GLY A 86 -15.45 -0.02 -6.71
CA GLY A 86 -15.60 1.44 -6.64
C GLY A 86 -15.23 2.05 -5.28
N HIS A 87 -14.57 1.29 -4.40
CA HIS A 87 -14.05 1.80 -3.13
C HIS A 87 -12.53 1.78 -3.14
N LEU A 88 -11.93 2.92 -2.82
CA LEU A 88 -10.49 3.02 -2.57
C LEU A 88 -10.25 2.84 -1.06
N ILE A 89 -9.43 1.86 -0.71
CA ILE A 89 -9.08 1.57 0.68
C ILE A 89 -7.61 1.88 0.87
N VAL A 90 -7.32 2.84 1.76
CA VAL A 90 -5.97 3.25 2.10
C VAL A 90 -5.74 3.04 3.59
N LYS A 91 -4.73 2.24 3.93
CA LYS A 91 -4.25 2.11 5.31
C LYS A 91 -3.33 3.28 5.62
N ALA A 92 -3.57 3.97 6.73
CA ALA A 92 -2.63 4.95 7.28
C ALA A 92 -2.41 4.66 8.77
N GLY A 93 -1.22 4.18 9.12
CA GLY A 93 -0.91 3.71 10.47
C GLY A 93 -1.80 2.53 10.87
N ALA A 94 -2.51 2.67 12.01
CA ALA A 94 -3.46 1.67 12.52
C ALA A 94 -4.90 1.86 12.02
N ALA A 95 -5.17 2.91 11.23
CA ALA A 95 -6.48 3.21 10.69
C ALA A 95 -6.55 2.89 9.18
N MET A 96 -7.77 2.61 8.71
CA MET A 96 -8.06 2.47 7.28
C MET A 96 -9.10 3.50 6.87
N TYR A 97 -8.84 4.17 5.75
CA TYR A 97 -9.75 5.10 5.12
C TYR A 97 -10.39 4.43 3.91
N VAL A 98 -11.70 4.36 3.92
CA VAL A 98 -12.49 3.84 2.81
C VAL A 98 -13.17 5.01 2.13
N THR A 99 -12.80 5.24 0.87
CA THR A 99 -13.36 6.32 0.06
C THR A 99 -14.24 5.72 -1.03
N HIS A 100 -15.51 6.11 -1.06
CA HIS A 100 -16.43 5.73 -2.13
C HIS A 100 -16.19 6.61 -3.37
N CYS A 101 -15.89 5.99 -4.50
CA CYS A 101 -15.66 6.68 -5.77
C CYS A 101 -16.97 6.87 -6.53
N SER A 102 -17.15 8.02 -7.17
CA SER A 102 -18.28 8.24 -8.09
C SER A 102 -18.07 7.44 -9.38
N PRO A 103 -19.09 6.72 -9.89
CA PRO A 103 -18.97 5.99 -11.16
C PRO A 103 -18.88 6.97 -12.33
N VAL A 104 -17.98 6.69 -13.27
CA VAL A 104 -17.77 7.49 -14.47
C VAL A 104 -17.55 6.56 -15.67
N ASP A 105 -18.14 6.92 -16.81
CA ASP A 105 -17.94 6.18 -18.06
C ASP A 105 -16.59 6.55 -18.69
N VAL A 106 -15.80 5.53 -19.00
CA VAL A 106 -14.47 5.67 -19.59
C VAL A 106 -14.34 4.80 -20.81
N LEU A 107 -13.58 5.27 -21.81
CA LEU A 107 -13.35 4.52 -23.04
C LEU A 107 -12.01 3.78 -22.95
N PRO A 108 -11.95 2.46 -23.22
CA PRO A 108 -10.70 1.74 -23.29
C PRO A 108 -9.85 2.30 -24.44
N ARG A 109 -8.55 2.43 -24.22
CA ARG A 109 -7.59 2.83 -25.25
C ARG A 109 -6.65 1.69 -25.56
N THR A 110 -6.16 1.64 -26.80
CA THR A 110 -5.01 0.80 -27.15
C THR A 110 -3.72 1.58 -26.90
N GLY A 111 -2.67 0.87 -26.48
CA GLY A 111 -1.35 1.44 -26.23
C GLY A 111 -0.28 0.47 -26.71
N THR A 112 0.92 0.97 -27.03
CA THR A 112 2.00 0.11 -27.55
C THR A 112 2.56 -0.85 -26.51
N ASN A 113 2.38 -0.54 -25.22
CA ASN A 113 2.89 -1.33 -24.11
C ASN A 113 1.75 -2.03 -23.39
N CYS A 114 1.99 -3.27 -22.94
CA CYS A 114 1.05 -4.00 -22.12
C CYS A 114 1.08 -3.48 -20.67
N THR A 115 -0.08 -3.48 -20.03
CA THR A 115 -0.25 -3.07 -18.64
C THR A 115 -1.00 -4.11 -17.84
N GLU A 116 -0.79 -4.11 -16.52
CA GLU A 116 -1.57 -4.94 -15.58
C GLU A 116 -2.93 -4.31 -15.27
N GLU A 117 -3.08 -3.01 -15.49
CA GLU A 117 -4.31 -2.25 -15.37
C GLU A 117 -4.93 -1.99 -16.75
N ILE A 118 -6.23 -1.66 -16.78
CA ILE A 118 -6.96 -1.37 -18.02
C ILE A 118 -6.64 0.06 -18.45
N PRO A 119 -5.98 0.28 -19.59
CA PRO A 119 -5.69 1.62 -20.09
C PRO A 119 -6.98 2.24 -20.62
N VAL A 120 -7.32 3.42 -20.12
CA VAL A 120 -8.53 4.16 -20.50
C VAL A 120 -8.20 5.60 -20.85
N ARG A 121 -9.10 6.24 -21.59
CA ARG A 121 -9.08 7.68 -21.80
C ARG A 121 -10.32 8.30 -21.15
N TRP A 122 -10.08 9.26 -20.26
CA TRP A 122 -11.12 10.02 -19.58
C TRP A 122 -10.77 11.51 -19.65
N ASN A 123 -11.73 12.34 -20.06
CA ASN A 123 -11.55 13.79 -20.20
C ASN A 123 -10.27 14.19 -20.99
N ASN A 124 -10.01 13.50 -22.11
CA ASN A 124 -8.81 13.68 -22.94
C ASN A 124 -7.46 13.42 -22.25
N THR A 125 -7.48 12.80 -21.07
CA THR A 125 -6.29 12.37 -20.32
C THR A 125 -6.18 10.84 -20.31
N ASP A 126 -4.94 10.36 -20.35
CA ASP A 126 -4.63 8.94 -20.32
C ASP A 126 -4.50 8.47 -18.90
N LEU A 127 -5.34 7.51 -18.54
CA LEU A 127 -5.44 6.97 -17.19
C LEU A 127 -5.49 5.44 -17.27
N PHE A 128 -5.49 4.82 -16.10
CA PHE A 128 -5.54 3.39 -15.93
C PHE A 128 -6.65 3.02 -14.94
N VAL A 129 -7.25 1.86 -15.10
CA VAL A 129 -8.30 1.37 -14.19
C VAL A 129 -7.86 0.05 -13.63
N ASP A 130 -7.89 -0.04 -12.31
CA ASP A 130 -7.61 -1.29 -11.63
C ASP A 130 -8.66 -2.36 -11.98
N PRO A 131 -8.26 -3.55 -12.48
CA PRO A 131 -9.20 -4.53 -13.02
C PRO A 131 -10.02 -5.25 -11.94
N ILE A 132 -9.65 -5.11 -10.66
CA ILE A 132 -10.32 -5.78 -9.54
C ILE A 132 -11.28 -4.80 -8.85
N SER A 133 -10.78 -3.64 -8.45
CA SER A 133 -11.50 -2.59 -7.71
C SER A 133 -12.23 -1.58 -8.60
N PHE A 134 -11.87 -1.47 -9.89
CA PHE A 134 -12.41 -0.50 -10.85
C PHE A 134 -12.13 0.98 -10.50
N VAL A 135 -11.13 1.22 -9.66
CA VAL A 135 -10.69 2.58 -9.32
C VAL A 135 -9.76 3.11 -10.40
N ILE A 136 -9.97 4.36 -10.82
CA ILE A 136 -9.13 5.06 -11.81
C ILE A 136 -7.84 5.52 -11.13
N GLN A 137 -6.70 5.28 -11.79
CA GLN A 137 -5.36 5.61 -11.36
C GLN A 137 -4.63 6.40 -12.46
N SER A 138 -3.72 7.28 -12.05
CA SER A 138 -2.94 8.12 -12.97
C SER A 138 -1.78 7.38 -13.63
N ALA A 139 -1.36 6.24 -13.07
CA ALA A 139 -0.25 5.44 -13.57
C ALA A 139 -0.63 3.96 -13.49
N GLY A 140 -0.15 3.19 -14.47
CA GLY A 140 -0.29 1.75 -14.51
C GLY A 140 1.08 1.07 -14.53
N THR A 141 1.09 -0.17 -14.11
CA THR A 141 2.22 -1.08 -14.14
C THR A 141 2.44 -1.58 -15.56
N ILE A 142 3.50 -1.09 -16.20
CA ILE A 142 3.89 -1.52 -17.53
C ILE A 142 4.60 -2.87 -17.44
N SER A 143 4.06 -3.87 -18.14
CA SER A 143 4.62 -5.21 -18.20
C SER A 143 5.04 -5.55 -19.64
N ARG A 144 5.92 -6.55 -19.78
CA ARG A 144 6.26 -7.08 -21.10
C ARG A 144 5.05 -7.85 -21.64
N CYS A 145 4.64 -7.52 -22.86
CA CYS A 145 3.62 -8.28 -23.55
C CYS A 145 4.05 -9.75 -23.67
N ASN A 146 3.17 -10.65 -23.24
CA ASN A 146 3.39 -12.09 -23.30
C ASN A 146 2.19 -12.74 -23.98
N ASP A 147 2.42 -13.46 -25.07
CA ASP A 147 1.34 -14.10 -25.83
C ASP A 147 0.80 -15.36 -25.13
N ILE A 148 1.58 -15.98 -24.24
CA ILE A 148 1.23 -17.21 -23.53
C ILE A 148 0.36 -16.90 -22.31
N ALA A 149 0.76 -15.89 -21.54
CA ALA A 149 0.09 -15.48 -20.30
C ALA A 149 -0.13 -13.95 -20.28
N PRO A 150 -1.03 -13.43 -21.13
CA PRO A 150 -1.38 -12.02 -21.12
C PRO A 150 -2.20 -11.67 -19.87
N SER A 151 -2.13 -10.41 -19.45
CA SER A 151 -3.04 -9.86 -18.44
C SER A 151 -4.49 -9.99 -18.93
N ARG A 152 -5.40 -10.49 -18.08
CA ARG A 152 -6.81 -10.71 -18.44
C ARG A 152 -7.72 -9.85 -17.59
N PHE A 153 -8.70 -9.24 -18.22
CA PHE A 153 -9.64 -8.31 -17.57
C PHE A 153 -11.07 -8.70 -17.88
N GLN A 154 -11.95 -8.54 -16.90
CA GLN A 154 -13.37 -8.74 -17.09
C GLN A 154 -14.05 -7.39 -17.29
N ILE A 155 -14.49 -7.10 -18.52
CA ILE A 155 -15.16 -5.84 -18.90
C ILE A 155 -16.56 -6.18 -19.40
N ALA A 156 -17.59 -5.61 -18.76
CA ALA A 156 -19.00 -5.84 -19.12
C ALA A 156 -19.39 -7.33 -19.27
N GLY A 157 -18.83 -8.20 -18.41
CA GLY A 157 -19.10 -9.64 -18.40
C GLY A 157 -18.34 -10.45 -19.47
N ARG A 158 -17.51 -9.80 -20.29
CA ARG A 158 -16.61 -10.44 -21.26
C ARG A 158 -15.18 -10.36 -20.81
N TRP A 159 -14.36 -11.30 -21.27
CA TRP A 159 -12.94 -11.34 -20.95
C TRP A 159 -12.12 -10.73 -22.08
N TYR A 160 -11.21 -9.83 -21.71
CA TYR A 160 -10.29 -9.18 -22.62
C TYR A 160 -8.87 -9.49 -22.19
N CYS A 161 -8.00 -9.79 -23.14
CA CYS A 161 -6.60 -10.06 -22.93
C CYS A 161 -5.75 -8.90 -23.45
N MET A 162 -4.75 -8.53 -22.67
CA MET A 162 -3.79 -7.51 -23.03
C MET A 162 -2.67 -8.09 -23.88
N PHE A 163 -2.73 -7.81 -25.18
CA PHE A 163 -1.60 -7.85 -26.08
C PHE A 163 -1.23 -6.39 -26.43
N PRO A 164 -0.31 -6.10 -27.38
CA PRO A 164 -0.14 -4.72 -27.87
C PRO A 164 -1.46 -4.06 -28.29
N GLU A 165 -2.46 -4.87 -28.68
CA GLU A 165 -3.85 -4.43 -28.78
C GLU A 165 -4.73 -5.31 -27.90
N MET A 166 -5.65 -4.68 -27.17
CA MET A 166 -6.64 -5.37 -26.35
C MET A 166 -7.61 -6.15 -27.24
N ARG A 167 -7.74 -7.46 -26.99
CA ARG A 167 -8.60 -8.35 -27.77
C ARG A 167 -9.44 -9.24 -26.84
N GLU A 168 -10.64 -9.59 -27.28
CA GLU A 168 -11.51 -10.51 -26.53
C GLU A 168 -10.85 -11.90 -26.43
N CYS A 169 -10.98 -12.55 -25.27
CA CYS A 169 -10.42 -13.87 -25.01
C CYS A 169 -11.30 -14.71 -24.07
N GLY A 170 -10.93 -15.98 -23.88
CA GLY A 170 -11.66 -16.89 -22.99
C GLY A 170 -11.50 -16.56 -21.51
N ALA A 171 -12.49 -16.96 -20.71
CA ALA A 171 -12.42 -16.89 -19.25
C ALA A 171 -11.30 -17.79 -18.70
N PRO A 172 -10.61 -17.38 -17.62
CA PRO A 172 -9.66 -18.23 -16.94
C PRO A 172 -10.37 -19.42 -16.27
N GLU A 173 -9.65 -20.52 -16.10
CA GLU A 173 -10.15 -21.69 -15.37
C GLU A 173 -10.28 -21.35 -13.87
N GLU A 174 -11.43 -21.68 -13.29
CA GLU A 174 -11.68 -21.46 -11.87
C GLU A 174 -10.99 -22.55 -11.04
N LEU A 175 -10.12 -22.14 -10.12
CA LEU A 175 -9.54 -23.07 -9.15
C LEU A 175 -10.62 -23.50 -8.15
N PRO A 176 -10.89 -24.81 -8.00
CA PRO A 176 -11.81 -25.28 -6.97
C PRO A 176 -11.14 -25.08 -5.60
N VAL A 177 -11.51 -24.01 -4.90
CA VAL A 177 -11.12 -23.79 -3.50
C VAL A 177 -11.90 -24.75 -2.60
N GLN A 178 -11.41 -25.99 -2.49
CA GLN A 178 -11.80 -26.89 -1.41
C GLN A 178 -10.97 -26.54 -0.19
N ALA A 179 -11.64 -26.30 0.95
CA ALA A 179 -10.96 -26.03 2.20
C ALA A 179 -10.20 -27.30 2.64
N VAL A 180 -8.90 -27.34 2.38
CA VAL A 180 -8.03 -28.38 2.94
C VAL A 180 -7.88 -28.06 4.42
N LYS A 181 -8.46 -28.92 5.27
CA LYS A 181 -8.09 -28.95 6.69
C LYS A 181 -6.64 -29.43 6.75
N ILE A 182 -5.73 -28.51 7.03
CA ILE A 182 -4.39 -28.87 7.46
C ILE A 182 -4.54 -29.35 8.89
N ASP A 183 -4.33 -30.65 9.13
CA ASP A 183 -4.15 -31.12 10.49
C ASP A 183 -2.90 -30.42 11.04
N GLU A 184 -3.11 -29.59 12.07
CA GLU A 184 -2.02 -28.98 12.83
C GLU A 184 -1.26 -30.12 13.52
N GLY A 185 -0.28 -30.66 12.79
CA GLY A 185 0.74 -31.51 13.37
C GLY A 185 1.36 -30.77 14.55
N LYS A 186 1.46 -31.48 15.68
CA LYS A 186 1.97 -31.01 16.96
C LYS A 186 3.38 -30.44 16.81
N THR A 187 3.49 -29.15 16.48
CA THR A 187 4.75 -28.40 16.44
C THR A 187 5.12 -27.78 17.79
N THR A 188 4.50 -28.26 18.87
CA THR A 188 4.95 -27.97 20.23
C THR A 188 6.03 -28.99 20.62
N GLY A 189 7.31 -28.65 20.44
CA GLY A 189 8.39 -29.47 21.01
C GLY A 189 9.77 -29.40 20.35
N LEU A 190 9.92 -28.76 19.19
CA LEU A 190 11.25 -28.51 18.62
C LEU A 190 11.81 -27.22 19.21
N GLY A 191 12.29 -27.33 20.44
CA GLY A 191 13.06 -26.28 21.10
C GLY A 191 14.27 -25.93 20.24
N LEU A 192 14.25 -24.74 19.63
CA LEU A 192 15.38 -24.06 19.00
C LEU A 192 16.40 -23.62 20.07
N GLY A 193 16.83 -24.54 20.93
CA GLY A 193 17.72 -24.27 22.06
C GLY A 193 19.20 -24.26 21.71
N ARG A 194 19.58 -24.70 20.50
CA ARG A 194 20.96 -24.63 19.96
C ARG A 194 20.86 -24.47 18.44
N SER A 195 21.05 -23.23 17.98
CA SER A 195 21.01 -22.87 16.56
C SER A 195 22.08 -23.64 15.77
N ILE A 196 21.67 -24.35 14.71
CA ILE A 196 22.55 -24.92 13.67
C ILE A 196 23.20 -23.85 12.78
N TYR A 197 22.81 -22.59 12.97
CA TYR A 197 23.31 -21.45 12.20
C TYR A 197 24.43 -20.75 12.95
N THR A 198 25.46 -20.32 12.20
CA THR A 198 26.54 -19.49 12.71
C THR A 198 26.02 -18.09 13.09
N GLN A 199 26.74 -17.36 13.93
CA GLN A 199 26.35 -15.99 14.29
C GLN A 199 26.23 -15.08 13.06
N ASP A 200 27.09 -15.26 12.06
CA ASP A 200 27.02 -14.51 10.81
C ASP A 200 25.77 -14.85 10.00
N GLN A 201 25.30 -16.11 10.02
CA GLN A 201 24.05 -16.51 9.35
C GLN A 201 22.82 -15.94 10.05
N ILE A 202 22.84 -15.86 11.39
CA ILE A 202 21.77 -15.21 12.16
C ILE A 202 21.76 -13.72 11.85
N GLN A 203 22.92 -13.06 11.83
CA GLN A 203 23.00 -11.65 11.51
C GLN A 203 22.54 -11.36 10.09
N ALA A 204 22.97 -12.15 9.10
CA ALA A 204 22.49 -12.02 7.73
C ALA A 204 20.98 -12.22 7.59
N PHE A 205 20.39 -13.12 8.40
CA PHE A 205 18.94 -13.31 8.45
C PHE A 205 18.21 -12.15 9.13
N VAL A 206 18.80 -11.55 10.17
CA VAL A 206 18.28 -10.33 10.80
C VAL A 206 18.33 -9.17 9.82
N ASP A 207 19.47 -8.96 9.14
CA ASP A 207 19.63 -7.92 8.13
C ASP A 207 18.67 -8.12 6.94
N PHE A 208 18.46 -9.37 6.52
CA PHE A 208 17.45 -9.72 5.51
C PHE A 208 16.04 -9.36 5.97
N GLN A 209 15.65 -9.75 7.19
CA GLN A 209 14.34 -9.40 7.73
C GLN A 209 14.18 -7.89 7.85
N ASP A 210 15.19 -7.19 8.34
CA ASP A 210 15.15 -5.74 8.52
C ASP A 210 15.04 -5.02 7.17
N ALA A 211 15.83 -5.44 6.18
CA ALA A 211 15.73 -4.96 4.79
C ALA A 211 14.32 -5.16 4.22
N HIS A 212 13.67 -6.30 4.51
CA HIS A 212 12.30 -6.56 4.09
C HIS A 212 11.27 -5.64 4.75
N GLN A 213 11.46 -5.29 6.02
CA GLN A 213 10.57 -4.36 6.75
C GLN A 213 10.77 -2.91 6.27
N VAL A 214 12.01 -2.46 6.12
CA VAL A 214 12.31 -1.07 5.74
C VAL A 214 12.09 -0.78 4.26
N ARG A 215 12.10 -1.81 3.40
CA ARG A 215 11.88 -1.65 1.94
C ARG A 215 10.60 -0.89 1.64
N ARG A 216 9.53 -1.13 2.39
CA ARG A 216 8.25 -0.43 2.20
C ARG A 216 8.36 1.05 2.55
N ALA A 217 8.93 1.36 3.71
CA ALA A 217 9.13 2.74 4.15
C ALA A 217 10.00 3.52 3.17
N TYR A 218 11.10 2.91 2.71
CA TYR A 218 11.99 3.52 1.73
C TYR A 218 11.32 3.72 0.36
N LEU A 219 10.57 2.74 -0.14
CA LEU A 219 9.83 2.88 -1.40
C LEU A 219 8.73 3.94 -1.29
N ALA A 220 8.04 4.03 -0.16
CA ALA A 220 7.04 5.06 0.08
C ALA A 220 7.67 6.46 0.14
N GLU A 221 8.80 6.62 0.85
CA GLU A 221 9.52 7.89 0.94
C GLU A 221 10.03 8.35 -0.43
N THR A 222 10.69 7.46 -1.18
CA THR A 222 11.19 7.77 -2.53
C THR A 222 10.06 8.06 -3.53
N ALA A 223 8.91 7.37 -3.43
CA ALA A 223 7.73 7.65 -4.23
C ALA A 223 7.13 9.02 -3.90
N GLU A 224 7.05 9.39 -2.61
CA GLU A 224 6.53 10.70 -2.18
C GLU A 224 7.44 11.84 -2.65
N ILE A 225 8.76 11.67 -2.54
CA ILE A 225 9.73 12.66 -3.04
C ILE A 225 9.59 12.83 -4.56
N ALA A 226 9.44 11.72 -5.29
CA ALA A 226 9.21 11.76 -6.74
C ALA A 226 7.87 12.41 -7.11
N TYR A 227 6.83 12.20 -6.30
CA TYR A 227 5.52 12.82 -6.50
C TYR A 227 5.57 14.33 -6.22
N ALA A 228 6.21 14.74 -5.12
CA ALA A 228 6.35 16.14 -4.75
C ALA A 228 7.25 16.91 -5.74
N GLY A 229 8.25 16.25 -6.33
CA GLY A 229 9.15 16.81 -7.35
C GLY A 229 8.60 16.82 -8.78
N ARG A 230 7.29 16.61 -8.99
CA ARG A 230 6.68 16.50 -10.32
C ARG A 230 6.79 17.81 -11.11
N GLY A 231 7.27 17.72 -12.35
CA GLY A 231 7.40 18.88 -13.24
C GLY A 231 6.05 19.40 -13.76
N PRO A 232 5.99 20.63 -14.29
CA PRO A 232 4.75 21.25 -14.80
C PRO A 232 4.10 20.46 -15.96
N ASN A 233 4.87 19.61 -16.66
CA ASN A 233 4.39 18.74 -17.73
C ASN A 233 3.90 17.36 -17.23
N GLY A 234 3.86 17.13 -15.91
CA GLY A 234 3.42 15.88 -15.33
C GLY A 234 4.47 14.75 -15.33
N GLU A 235 5.74 15.06 -15.55
CA GLU A 235 6.83 14.09 -15.40
C GLU A 235 7.16 13.89 -13.92
N TRP A 236 7.44 12.66 -13.52
CA TRP A 236 7.84 12.32 -12.14
C TRP A 236 9.19 12.96 -11.79
N GLY A 237 9.30 13.48 -10.56
CA GLY A 237 10.55 13.98 -10.02
C GLY A 237 11.54 12.85 -9.70
N HIS A 238 12.79 13.20 -9.43
CA HIS A 238 13.77 12.23 -8.97
C HIS A 238 13.40 11.70 -7.58
N GLY A 239 13.47 10.38 -7.37
CA GLY A 239 13.16 9.75 -6.08
C GLY A 239 14.25 9.87 -5.01
N LEU A 240 15.29 10.68 -5.23
CA LEU A 240 16.36 10.92 -4.26
C LEU A 240 16.08 12.23 -3.52
N GLY A 241 15.91 12.15 -2.20
CA GLY A 241 15.80 13.34 -1.35
C GLY A 241 17.05 14.21 -1.39
N GLY A 242 16.94 15.49 -1.02
CA GLY A 242 18.05 16.45 -1.09
C GLY A 242 19.31 16.05 -0.29
N LEU A 243 19.15 15.30 0.80
CA LEU A 243 20.27 14.79 1.59
C LEU A 243 20.95 13.58 0.92
N ALA A 244 20.15 12.66 0.35
CA ALA A 244 20.65 11.50 -0.37
C ALA A 244 21.32 11.88 -1.70
N SER A 245 20.80 12.90 -2.39
CA SER A 245 21.45 13.42 -3.60
C SER A 245 22.78 14.09 -3.28
N ALA A 246 22.88 14.86 -2.19
CA ALA A 246 24.14 15.44 -1.74
C ALA A 246 25.18 14.37 -1.35
N SER A 247 24.76 13.31 -0.65
CA SER A 247 25.66 12.20 -0.30
C SER A 247 26.11 11.44 -1.56
N VAL A 248 25.20 11.13 -2.47
CA VAL A 248 25.52 10.46 -3.75
C VAL A 248 26.44 11.33 -4.60
N VAL A 249 26.19 12.64 -4.69
CA VAL A 249 27.06 13.59 -5.41
C VAL A 249 28.43 13.68 -4.75
N SER A 250 28.53 13.65 -3.42
CA SER A 250 29.83 13.65 -2.75
C SER A 250 30.60 12.33 -2.96
N LEU A 251 29.90 11.19 -2.94
CA LEU A 251 30.51 9.88 -3.09
C LEU A 251 30.95 9.64 -4.55
N VAL A 252 30.05 9.89 -5.50
CA VAL A 252 30.35 9.82 -6.94
C VAL A 252 31.35 10.91 -7.33
N GLY A 253 31.21 12.12 -6.80
CA GLY A 253 32.15 13.22 -7.04
C GLY A 253 33.56 12.89 -6.59
N SER A 254 33.72 12.24 -5.43
CA SER A 254 35.02 11.79 -4.93
C SER A 254 35.65 10.68 -5.79
N HIS A 255 34.82 9.87 -6.47
CA HIS A 255 35.29 8.77 -7.30
C HIS A 255 35.56 9.18 -8.76
N LEU A 256 34.75 10.09 -9.29
CA LEU A 256 34.77 10.51 -10.69
C LEU A 256 35.84 11.60 -10.94
N ILE A 257 36.05 12.49 -9.97
CA ILE A 257 37.13 13.47 -9.99
C ILE A 257 37.75 13.56 -8.58
N PRO A 258 38.66 12.65 -8.20
CA PRO A 258 39.28 12.66 -6.87
C PRO A 258 40.04 13.96 -6.60
N LEU A 259 40.51 14.63 -7.66
CA LEU A 259 41.10 15.96 -7.55
C LEU A 259 40.11 17.01 -7.02
N TYR A 260 38.84 17.00 -7.41
CA TYR A 260 37.90 18.06 -7.03
C TYR A 260 37.60 18.06 -5.51
N ALA A 261 37.56 16.87 -4.89
CA ALA A 261 37.37 16.72 -3.45
C ALA A 261 38.54 17.32 -2.62
N VAL A 262 39.76 17.30 -3.16
CA VAL A 262 40.95 17.84 -2.49
C VAL A 262 41.19 19.31 -2.87
N PHE A 263 41.03 19.63 -4.16
CA PHE A 263 41.24 20.98 -4.70
C PHE A 263 40.13 21.94 -4.32
N GLY A 264 38.89 21.49 -4.07
CA GLY A 264 37.80 22.37 -3.65
C GLY A 264 38.12 23.11 -2.34
N PRO A 265 38.35 22.40 -1.22
CA PRO A 265 38.71 23.02 0.05
C PRO A 265 40.06 23.76 -0.01
N ALA A 266 41.05 23.20 -0.71
CA ALA A 266 42.37 23.83 -0.84
C ALA A 266 42.32 25.14 -1.66
N ALA A 267 41.53 25.19 -2.74
CA ALA A 267 41.38 26.38 -3.58
C ALA A 267 40.74 27.52 -2.80
N VAL A 268 39.73 27.24 -1.97
CA VAL A 268 39.11 28.27 -1.11
C VAL A 268 40.14 28.86 -0.14
N ILE A 269 40.97 28.02 0.47
CA ILE A 269 42.04 28.46 1.39
C ILE A 269 43.11 29.27 0.63
N ILE A 270 43.51 28.84 -0.56
CA ILE A 270 44.50 29.54 -1.39
C ILE A 270 43.96 30.90 -1.84
N ILE A 271 42.72 30.97 -2.34
CA ILE A 271 42.08 32.22 -2.75
C ILE A 271 41.95 33.17 -1.56
N PHE A 272 41.52 32.67 -0.40
CA PHE A 272 41.39 33.48 0.81
C PHE A 272 42.74 34.01 1.30
N SER A 273 43.80 33.19 1.28
CA SER A 273 45.15 33.61 1.67
C SER A 273 45.74 34.65 0.70
N LEU A 274 45.54 34.49 -0.61
CA LEU A 274 45.96 35.48 -1.61
C LEU A 274 45.21 36.81 -1.44
N PHE A 275 43.90 36.75 -1.15
CA PHE A 275 43.10 37.94 -0.85
C PHE A 275 43.63 38.67 0.39
N LEU A 276 43.93 37.93 1.47
CA LEU A 276 44.43 38.49 2.72
C LEU A 276 45.82 39.14 2.55
N VAL A 277 46.72 38.49 1.78
CA VAL A 277 48.01 39.07 1.39
C VAL A 277 47.81 40.34 0.55
N GLY A 278 46.84 40.36 -0.37
CA GLY A 278 46.47 41.52 -1.15
C GLY A 278 46.02 42.70 -0.28
N VAL A 279 45.16 42.45 0.71
CA VAL A 279 44.69 43.47 1.66
C VAL A 279 45.85 44.03 2.49
N ILE A 280 46.73 43.17 3.03
CA ILE A 280 47.90 43.61 3.80
C ILE A 280 48.82 44.50 2.95
N ARG A 281 49.10 44.08 1.70
CA ARG A 281 49.93 44.86 0.78
C ARG A 281 49.32 46.23 0.48
N LEU A 282 48.01 46.30 0.32
CA LEU A 282 47.28 47.55 0.07
C LEU A 282 47.41 48.50 1.26
N VAL A 283 47.15 48.01 2.48
CA VAL A 283 47.26 48.81 3.72
C VAL A 283 48.69 49.30 3.93
N ALA A 284 49.70 48.43 3.77
CA ALA A 284 51.10 48.82 3.90
C ALA A 284 51.51 49.91 2.88
N THR A 285 51.07 49.77 1.63
CA THR A 285 51.35 50.77 0.57
C THR A 285 50.69 52.10 0.88
N LEU A 286 49.46 52.10 1.40
CA LEU A 286 48.77 53.31 1.84
C LEU A 286 49.52 54.00 2.97
N ILE A 287 49.92 53.26 4.01
CA ILE A 287 50.66 53.81 5.16
C ILE A 287 52.00 54.41 4.70
N ILE A 288 52.78 53.69 3.90
CA ILE A 288 54.08 54.19 3.40
C ILE A 288 53.90 55.46 2.57
N ARG A 289 52.89 55.51 1.68
CA ARG A 289 52.60 56.70 0.87
C ARG A 289 52.19 57.89 1.73
N VAL A 290 51.33 57.67 2.74
CA VAL A 290 50.91 58.72 3.66
C VAL A 290 52.09 59.27 4.47
N ILE A 291 52.93 58.39 5.05
CA ILE A 291 54.13 58.81 5.80
C ILE A 291 55.10 59.59 4.91
N THR A 292 55.33 59.13 3.68
CA THR A 292 56.24 59.78 2.73
C THR A 292 55.75 61.18 2.36
N ILE A 293 54.46 61.34 2.10
CA ILE A 293 53.87 62.66 1.75
C ILE A 293 53.94 63.61 2.94
N ILE A 294 53.61 63.14 4.16
CA ILE A 294 53.69 63.96 5.37
C ILE A 294 55.12 64.45 5.61
N ARG A 295 56.13 63.61 5.38
CA ARG A 295 57.55 64.01 5.55
C ARG A 295 58.04 65.03 4.52
N VAL A 296 57.56 64.97 3.28
CA VAL A 296 58.09 65.81 2.19
C VAL A 296 57.33 67.13 2.04
N ARG A 297 56.01 67.15 2.27
CA ARG A 297 55.14 68.31 1.98
C ARG A 297 54.33 68.82 3.19
N GLY A 298 54.43 68.18 4.35
CA GLY A 298 53.65 68.52 5.55
C GLY A 298 52.22 67.96 5.54
N PHE A 299 51.49 68.20 6.63
CA PHE A 299 50.11 67.71 6.81
C PHE A 299 49.12 68.66 6.12
N GLY A 300 48.52 68.24 5.00
CA GLY A 300 47.58 69.06 4.22
C GLY A 300 46.78 68.27 3.17
N LEU A 301 46.09 68.98 2.27
CA LEU A 301 45.23 68.44 1.20
C LEU A 301 45.93 67.38 0.30
N TRP A 302 47.26 67.33 0.31
CA TRP A 302 48.07 66.34 -0.41
C TRP A 302 47.91 64.90 0.10
N VAL A 303 47.38 64.69 1.32
CA VAL A 303 47.05 63.34 1.84
C VAL A 303 45.90 62.70 1.05
N LEU A 304 44.97 63.50 0.50
CA LEU A 304 43.89 63.00 -0.35
C LEU A 304 44.43 62.39 -1.66
N ALA A 305 45.57 62.87 -2.17
CA ALA A 305 46.21 62.29 -3.34
C ALA A 305 46.77 60.88 -3.08
N ALA A 306 47.20 60.58 -1.84
CA ALA A 306 47.61 59.23 -1.45
C ALA A 306 46.42 58.26 -1.47
N ILE A 307 45.25 58.70 -1.00
CA ILE A 307 44.00 57.93 -0.99
C ILE A 307 43.48 57.72 -2.42
N TRP A 308 43.56 58.75 -3.27
CA TRP A 308 43.19 58.64 -4.69
C TRP A 308 44.11 57.68 -5.46
N GLY A 309 45.42 57.71 -5.17
CA GLY A 309 46.38 56.78 -5.77
C GLY A 309 46.19 55.31 -5.36
N THR A 310 45.58 55.04 -4.20
CA THR A 310 45.17 53.69 -3.82
C THR A 310 43.84 53.27 -4.45
N ALA A 311 42.88 54.19 -4.59
CA ALA A 311 41.63 53.94 -5.29
C ALA A 311 41.88 53.56 -6.77
N PHE A 312 42.83 54.22 -7.42
CA PHE A 312 43.23 53.89 -8.80
C PHE A 312 43.87 52.49 -8.93
N GLN A 313 44.65 52.05 -7.93
CA GLN A 313 45.22 50.70 -7.96
C GLN A 313 44.17 49.60 -7.78
N ILE A 314 43.10 49.86 -7.01
CA ILE A 314 41.98 48.94 -6.84
C ILE A 314 41.14 48.86 -8.13
N ALA A 315 40.98 49.97 -8.86
CA ALA A 315 40.19 50.01 -10.08
C ALA A 315 40.87 49.32 -11.30
N LEU A 316 42.17 49.04 -11.21
CA LEU A 316 42.97 48.46 -12.30
C LEU A 316 43.33 46.98 -12.08
N THR A 317 43.08 46.44 -10.89
CA THR A 317 43.21 45.02 -10.52
C THR A 317 41.85 44.34 -10.56
#